data_AF-A0A9N8RTY3-F1
#
_entry.id   AF-A0A9N8RTY3-F1
#
_cell.length_a   1.000
_cell.length_b   1.000
_cell.length_c   1.000
_cell.angle_alpha   90.00
_cell.angle_beta   90.00
_cell.angle_gamma   90.00
#
_symmetry.space_group_name_H-M   'P 1'
#
loop_
_entity.id
_entity.type
_entity.pdbx_description
1 polymer ?
#
loop_
_entity_poly.entity_id
_entity_poly.type
_entity_poly.pdbx_seq_one_letter_code
_entity_poly.pdbx_strand_id
1 'polypeptide(L)'
;MKAQSLLRRLQLGSGVVLLIYLLLHLINHALGIWSLELAGRGLVLALWIWRSPPGTIALYGATALHFALAMRTIYMRRHWTLPLGDWVRLWAGLSLPLLLVRHAVTTRLASSLYGFEPDYERVVILLLTSGTQGLQLALLAPGWIHGCLGLWFRLRHFTWARRMKPALVSLVVLLPLLSAVGFIRMMRAVEAKSVMLPSPDPKLVAHQLELNAWRHDLVALYLSLIVSAFIAGQLRNALERRRLQRRSLNS
;
A
#
# COMPACT_ATOMS: atom_id res chain seq x y z
N MET A 1 -18.21 -21.55 -13.44
CA MET A 1 -18.03 -20.23 -14.11
C MET A 1 -18.42 -19.02 -13.26
N LYS A 2 -19.59 -18.97 -12.61
CA LYS A 2 -20.07 -17.80 -11.84
C LYS A 2 -19.13 -17.38 -10.68
N ALA A 3 -18.65 -18.33 -9.88
CA ALA A 3 -17.78 -18.06 -8.72
C ALA A 3 -16.42 -17.43 -9.11
N GLN A 4 -15.77 -17.91 -10.17
CA GLN A 4 -14.51 -17.32 -10.64
C GLN A 4 -14.69 -15.91 -11.20
N SER A 5 -15.84 -15.64 -11.85
CA SER A 5 -16.19 -14.30 -12.31
C SER A 5 -16.36 -13.34 -11.12
N LEU A 6 -17.06 -13.78 -10.07
CA LEU A 6 -17.25 -13.01 -8.84
C LEU A 6 -15.92 -12.67 -8.16
N LEU A 7 -15.03 -13.65 -7.95
CA LEU A 7 -13.72 -13.41 -7.34
C LEU A 7 -12.90 -12.38 -8.12
N ARG A 8 -12.93 -12.42 -9.46
CA ARG A 8 -12.24 -11.43 -10.31
C ARG A 8 -12.83 -10.03 -10.18
N ARG A 9 -14.15 -9.92 -10.03
CA ARG A 9 -14.84 -8.62 -9.79
C ARG A 9 -14.50 -8.06 -8.41
N LEU A 10 -14.52 -8.90 -7.37
CA LEU A 10 -14.14 -8.53 -6.01
C LEU A 10 -12.68 -8.08 -5.91
N GLN A 11 -11.76 -8.78 -6.58
CA GLN A 11 -10.35 -8.39 -6.61
C GLN A 11 -10.14 -7.05 -7.33
N LEU A 12 -10.86 -6.80 -8.43
CA LEU A 12 -10.80 -5.53 -9.15
C LEU A 12 -11.41 -4.40 -8.30
N GLY A 13 -12.61 -4.60 -7.75
CA GLY A 13 -13.30 -3.59 -6.96
C GLY A 13 -12.51 -3.17 -5.72
N SER A 14 -12.02 -4.14 -4.94
CA SER A 14 -11.13 -3.86 -3.80
C SER A 14 -9.85 -3.15 -4.23
N GLY A 15 -9.20 -3.59 -5.31
CA GLY A 15 -8.00 -2.93 -5.84
C GLY A 15 -8.24 -1.49 -6.29
N VAL A 16 -9.40 -1.19 -6.89
CA VAL A 16 -9.77 0.16 -7.32
C VAL A 16 -10.00 1.09 -6.12
N VAL A 17 -10.69 0.62 -5.06
CA VAL A 17 -10.87 1.40 -3.83
C VAL A 17 -9.51 1.79 -3.23
N LEU A 18 -8.59 0.83 -3.11
CA LEU A 18 -7.25 1.09 -2.59
C LEU A 18 -6.43 2.02 -3.50
N LEU A 19 -6.57 1.89 -4.82
CA LEU A 19 -5.91 2.77 -5.78
C LEU A 19 -6.45 4.20 -5.71
N ILE A 20 -7.75 4.41 -5.51
CA ILE A 20 -8.35 5.74 -5.33
C ILE A 20 -7.84 6.38 -4.04
N TYR A 21 -7.80 5.62 -2.94
CA TYR A 21 -7.21 6.10 -1.69
C TYR A 21 -5.77 6.56 -1.89
N LEU A 22 -4.95 5.72 -2.53
CA LEU A 22 -3.55 6.04 -2.78
C LEU A 22 -3.39 7.24 -3.73
N LEU A 23 -4.20 7.32 -4.79
CA LEU A 23 -4.23 8.46 -5.72
C LEU A 23 -4.47 9.77 -4.97
N LEU A 24 -5.53 9.83 -4.16
CA LEU A 24 -5.87 11.02 -3.38
C LEU A 24 -4.80 11.35 -2.34
N HIS A 25 -4.20 10.33 -1.73
CA HIS A 25 -3.10 10.50 -0.79
C HIS A 25 -1.85 11.12 -1.46
N LEU A 26 -1.46 10.62 -2.64
CA LEU A 26 -0.34 11.19 -3.41
C LEU A 26 -0.61 12.61 -3.88
N ILE A 27 -1.83 12.90 -4.35
CA ILE A 27 -2.25 14.26 -4.69
C ILE A 27 -2.14 15.18 -3.47
N ASN A 28 -2.58 14.71 -2.30
CA ASN A 28 -2.50 15.48 -1.07
C ASN A 28 -1.06 15.85 -0.68
N HIS A 29 -0.11 14.92 -0.86
CA HIS A 29 1.31 15.20 -0.68
C HIS A 29 1.86 16.19 -1.70
N ALA A 30 1.41 16.08 -2.96
CA ALA A 30 1.81 17.00 -4.03
C ALA A 30 1.34 18.45 -3.78
N LEU A 31 0.26 18.66 -3.03
CA LEU A 31 -0.13 20.00 -2.57
C LEU A 31 0.96 20.69 -1.73
N GLY A 32 1.83 19.91 -1.08
CA GLY A 32 2.99 20.39 -0.33
C GLY A 32 4.03 21.14 -1.19
N ILE A 33 3.94 21.06 -2.53
CA ILE A 33 4.73 21.88 -3.44
C ILE A 33 4.47 23.37 -3.18
N TRP A 34 3.21 23.74 -2.93
CA TRP A 34 2.80 25.12 -2.71
C TRP A 34 3.00 25.55 -1.25
N SER A 35 2.44 24.80 -0.30
CA SER A 35 2.65 25.09 1.13
C SER A 35 2.29 23.92 2.04
N LEU A 36 2.89 23.91 3.24
CA LEU A 36 2.53 23.01 4.34
C LEU A 36 1.05 23.16 4.74
N GLU A 37 0.55 24.39 4.72
CA GLU A 37 -0.84 24.69 5.08
C GLU A 37 -1.83 24.13 4.06
N LEU A 38 -1.57 24.29 2.76
CA LEU A 38 -2.45 23.79 1.70
C LEU A 38 -2.55 22.26 1.76
N ALA A 39 -1.41 21.58 1.92
CA ALA A 39 -1.39 20.15 2.15
C ALA A 39 -2.19 19.79 3.41
N GLY A 40 -2.02 20.53 4.51
CA GLY A 40 -2.78 20.37 5.75
C GLY A 40 -4.30 20.44 5.55
N ARG A 41 -4.80 21.44 4.80
CA ARG A 41 -6.24 21.55 4.48
C ARG A 41 -6.73 20.35 3.66
N GLY A 42 -5.95 19.91 2.68
CA GLY A 42 -6.26 18.71 1.92
C GLY A 42 -6.26 17.44 2.78
N LEU A 43 -5.37 17.34 3.77
CA LEU A 43 -5.35 16.25 4.75
C LEU A 43 -6.64 16.24 5.56
N VAL A 44 -7.12 17.39 6.05
CA VAL A 44 -8.40 17.47 6.78
C VAL A 44 -9.55 16.92 5.94
N LEU A 45 -9.64 17.28 4.66
CA LEU A 45 -10.65 16.73 3.75
C LEU A 45 -10.49 15.21 3.58
N ALA A 46 -9.26 14.73 3.39
CA ALA A 46 -8.98 13.31 3.28
C ALA A 46 -9.37 12.55 4.55
N LEU A 47 -9.11 13.11 5.73
CA LEU A 47 -9.52 12.53 7.00
C LEU A 47 -11.05 12.49 7.13
N TRP A 48 -11.75 13.56 6.75
CA TRP A 48 -13.21 13.60 6.78
C TRP A 48 -13.83 12.49 5.92
N ILE A 49 -13.31 12.29 4.70
CA ILE A 49 -13.79 11.23 3.79
C ILE A 49 -13.43 9.84 4.35
N TRP A 50 -12.15 9.59 4.63
CA TRP A 50 -11.63 8.24 4.85
C TRP A 50 -11.73 7.76 6.30
N ARG A 51 -11.88 8.67 7.26
CA ARG A 51 -12.18 8.33 8.67
C ARG A 51 -13.67 8.29 8.96
N SER A 52 -14.54 8.70 8.04
CA SER A 52 -15.99 8.47 8.16
C SER A 52 -16.30 6.97 8.26
N PRO A 53 -17.46 6.56 8.81
CA PRO A 53 -17.90 5.16 8.81
C PRO A 53 -17.87 4.50 7.42
N PRO A 54 -18.45 5.08 6.35
CA PRO A 54 -18.40 4.45 5.02
C PRO A 54 -16.97 4.40 4.46
N GLY A 55 -16.17 5.45 4.65
CA GLY A 55 -14.76 5.46 4.22
C GLY A 55 -13.93 4.38 4.92
N THR A 56 -14.13 4.22 6.23
CA THR A 56 -13.48 3.19 7.04
C THR A 56 -13.88 1.79 6.57
N ILE A 57 -15.18 1.52 6.43
CA ILE A 57 -15.67 0.21 5.92
C ILE A 57 -15.09 -0.08 4.53
N ALA A 58 -15.08 0.92 3.64
CA ALA A 58 -14.51 0.77 2.30
C ALA A 58 -13.02 0.43 2.34
N LEU A 59 -12.21 1.15 3.12
CA LEU A 59 -10.76 0.93 3.17
C LEU A 59 -10.36 -0.38 3.83
N TYR A 60 -10.88 -0.66 5.02
CA TYR A 60 -10.54 -1.90 5.74
C TYR A 60 -11.13 -3.12 5.04
N GLY A 61 -12.38 -3.01 4.54
CA GLY A 61 -13.01 -4.05 3.75
C GLY A 61 -12.26 -4.33 2.45
N ALA A 62 -11.86 -3.29 1.71
CA ALA A 62 -11.06 -3.46 0.49
C ALA A 62 -9.68 -4.04 0.80
N THR A 63 -9.01 -3.58 1.87
CA THR A 63 -7.69 -4.10 2.26
C THR A 63 -7.76 -5.59 2.61
N ALA A 64 -8.69 -5.97 3.50
CA ALA A 64 -8.85 -7.36 3.92
C ALA A 64 -9.22 -8.27 2.74
N LEU A 65 -10.19 -7.85 1.91
CA LEU A 65 -10.62 -8.61 0.74
C LEU A 65 -9.51 -8.72 -0.31
N HIS A 66 -8.81 -7.63 -0.61
CA HIS A 66 -7.73 -7.62 -1.59
C HIS A 66 -6.59 -8.54 -1.14
N PHE A 67 -6.20 -8.44 0.14
CA PHE A 67 -5.14 -9.26 0.71
C PHE A 67 -5.52 -10.74 0.74
N ALA A 68 -6.73 -11.09 1.18
CA ALA A 68 -7.20 -12.49 1.20
C ALA A 68 -7.22 -13.10 -0.22
N LEU A 69 -7.67 -12.34 -1.22
CA LEU A 69 -7.66 -12.79 -2.62
C LEU A 69 -6.25 -12.87 -3.22
N ALA A 70 -5.32 -12.02 -2.77
CA ALA A 70 -3.91 -12.11 -3.11
C ALA A 70 -3.28 -13.38 -2.52
N MET A 71 -3.53 -13.69 -1.24
CA MET A 71 -3.06 -14.93 -0.60
C MET A 71 -3.62 -16.16 -1.30
N ARG A 72 -4.91 -16.14 -1.64
CA ARG A 72 -5.52 -17.19 -2.46
C ARG A 72 -4.84 -17.33 -3.81
N THR A 73 -4.47 -16.23 -4.47
CA THR A 73 -3.75 -16.26 -5.75
C THR A 73 -2.37 -16.90 -5.61
N ILE A 74 -1.62 -16.58 -4.55
CA ILE A 74 -0.31 -17.21 -4.26
C ILE A 74 -0.50 -18.71 -4.02
N TYR A 75 -1.42 -19.07 -3.12
CA TYR A 75 -1.73 -20.47 -2.81
C TYR A 75 -2.15 -21.26 -4.06
N MET A 76 -2.98 -20.70 -4.92
CA MET A 76 -3.51 -21.37 -6.13
C MET A 76 -2.54 -21.39 -7.32
N ARG A 77 -1.40 -20.70 -7.25
CA ARG A 77 -0.45 -20.62 -8.37
C ARG A 77 0.25 -21.97 -8.57
N ARG A 78 0.24 -22.46 -9.81
CA ARG A 78 0.92 -23.71 -10.21
C ARG A 78 2.31 -23.49 -10.82
N HIS A 79 2.46 -22.39 -11.56
CA HIS A 79 3.70 -22.06 -12.27
C HIS A 79 4.18 -20.66 -11.89
N TRP A 80 5.50 -20.56 -11.68
CA TRP A 80 6.19 -19.33 -11.31
C TRP A 80 6.99 -18.73 -12.47
N THR A 81 6.81 -19.26 -13.68
CA THR A 81 7.28 -18.67 -14.93
C THR A 81 6.38 -17.49 -15.30
N LEU A 82 6.68 -16.31 -14.74
CA LEU A 82 5.91 -15.09 -14.94
C LEU A 82 6.61 -14.17 -15.95
N PRO A 83 5.86 -13.44 -16.81
CA PRO A 83 6.45 -12.36 -17.58
C PRO A 83 6.93 -11.24 -16.64
N LEU A 84 7.87 -10.42 -17.11
CA LEU A 84 8.52 -9.38 -16.29
C LEU A 84 7.53 -8.44 -15.59
N GLY A 85 6.46 -8.02 -16.28
CA GLY A 85 5.45 -7.13 -15.70
C GLY A 85 4.71 -7.74 -14.50
N ASP A 86 4.45 -9.05 -14.53
CA ASP A 86 3.84 -9.76 -13.40
C ASP A 86 4.81 -9.90 -12.23
N TRP A 87 6.11 -10.09 -12.49
CA TRP A 87 7.15 -10.07 -11.47
C TRP A 87 7.26 -8.71 -10.78
N VAL A 88 7.34 -7.62 -11.55
CA VAL A 88 7.40 -6.26 -11.00
C VAL A 88 6.17 -5.96 -10.15
N ARG A 89 4.97 -6.29 -10.64
CA ARG A 89 3.72 -6.09 -9.89
C ARG A 89 3.68 -6.91 -8.60
N LEU A 90 4.16 -8.16 -8.64
CA LEU A 90 4.20 -9.04 -7.47
C LEU A 90 5.19 -8.51 -6.44
N TRP A 91 6.42 -8.18 -6.85
CA TRP A 91 7.42 -7.58 -5.99
C TRP A 91 6.92 -6.30 -5.34
N ALA A 92 6.34 -5.39 -6.13
CA ALA A 92 5.78 -4.13 -5.63
C ALA A 92 4.62 -4.34 -4.64
N GLY A 93 3.77 -5.35 -4.89
CA GLY A 93 2.67 -5.70 -3.99
C GLY A 93 3.11 -6.38 -2.69
N LEU A 94 4.24 -7.10 -2.71
CA LEU A 94 4.80 -7.75 -1.53
C LEU A 94 5.72 -6.82 -0.72
N SER A 95 6.38 -5.86 -1.35
CA SER A 95 7.20 -4.87 -0.63
C SER A 95 6.34 -3.77 0.01
N LEU A 96 5.17 -3.45 -0.58
CA LEU A 96 4.28 -2.40 -0.09
C LEU A 96 3.92 -2.57 1.40
N PRO A 97 3.39 -3.70 1.90
CA PRO A 97 3.00 -3.82 3.30
C PRO A 97 4.16 -3.66 4.29
N LEU A 98 5.37 -4.07 3.92
CA LEU A 98 6.57 -3.93 4.78
C LEU A 98 6.88 -2.46 5.09
N LEU A 99 6.68 -1.59 4.11
CA LEU A 99 6.86 -0.14 4.26
C LEU A 99 5.60 0.53 4.84
N LEU A 100 4.41 0.09 4.41
CA LEU A 100 3.13 0.66 4.80
C LEU A 100 2.79 0.42 6.27
N VAL A 101 3.13 -0.73 6.85
CA VAL A 101 2.79 -1.04 8.26
C VAL A 101 3.39 0.00 9.20
N ARG A 102 4.66 0.38 9.00
CA ARG A 102 5.27 1.46 9.79
C ARG A 102 4.47 2.76 9.68
N HIS A 103 4.16 3.18 8.44
CA HIS A 103 3.40 4.39 8.17
C HIS A 103 2.03 4.38 8.86
N ALA A 104 1.28 3.28 8.69
CA ALA A 104 -0.07 3.12 9.21
C ALA A 104 -0.09 3.04 10.74
N VAL A 105 0.90 2.38 11.36
CA VAL A 105 1.04 2.29 12.81
C VAL A 105 1.29 3.68 13.43
N THR A 106 2.23 4.44 12.87
CA THR A 106 2.59 5.77 13.43
C THR A 106 1.59 6.88 13.11
N THR A 107 0.59 6.61 12.25
CA THR A 107 -0.44 7.59 11.88
C THR A 107 -1.83 7.12 12.31
N ARG A 108 -2.41 6.17 11.59
CA ARG A 108 -3.80 5.72 11.79
C ARG A 108 -3.99 4.93 13.08
N LEU A 109 -3.10 3.99 13.39
CA LEU A 109 -3.21 3.19 14.62
C LEU A 109 -2.96 4.06 15.85
N ALA A 110 -1.88 4.85 15.85
CA ALA A 110 -1.58 5.78 16.93
C ALA A 110 -2.73 6.76 17.20
N SER A 111 -3.39 7.24 16.14
CA SER A 111 -4.58 8.08 16.26
C SER A 111 -5.77 7.35 16.88
N SER A 112 -6.02 6.11 16.46
CA SER A 112 -7.19 5.36 16.90
C SER A 112 -7.06 4.82 18.33
N LEU A 113 -5.85 4.42 18.75
CA LEU A 113 -5.61 3.81 20.07
C LEU A 113 -5.17 4.81 21.13
N TYR A 114 -4.39 5.83 20.76
CA TYR A 114 -3.73 6.73 21.70
C TYR A 114 -4.12 8.20 21.52
N GLY A 115 -5.05 8.50 20.60
CA GLY A 115 -5.54 9.85 20.36
C GLY A 115 -4.50 10.80 19.77
N PHE A 116 -3.47 10.27 19.08
CA PHE A 116 -2.56 11.10 18.29
C PHE A 116 -3.31 11.71 17.10
N GLU A 117 -3.34 13.03 16.97
CA GLU A 117 -3.96 13.67 15.81
C GLU A 117 -2.88 14.03 14.78
N PRO A 118 -2.73 13.26 13.68
CA PRO A 118 -1.70 13.51 12.70
C PRO A 118 -2.03 14.78 11.89
N ASP A 119 -1.07 15.68 11.87
CA ASP A 119 -0.93 16.71 10.87
C ASP A 119 0.42 16.56 10.16
N TYR A 120 0.63 17.31 9.08
CA TYR A 120 1.87 17.19 8.31
C TYR A 120 3.10 17.59 9.10
N GLU A 121 3.00 18.59 9.99
CA GLU A 121 4.13 19.07 10.77
C GLU A 121 4.59 18.01 11.77
N ARG A 122 3.68 17.47 12.57
CA ARG A 122 3.95 16.39 13.53
C ARG A 122 4.51 15.15 12.85
N VAL A 123 3.93 14.75 11.72
CA VAL A 123 4.41 13.59 10.96
C VAL A 123 5.80 13.84 10.39
N VAL A 124 6.07 15.03 9.83
CA VAL A 124 7.40 15.40 9.33
C VAL A 124 8.44 15.42 10.46
N ILE A 125 8.13 16.05 11.60
CA ILE A 125 9.01 16.07 12.79
C ILE A 125 9.34 14.63 13.22
N LEU A 126 8.34 13.75 13.31
CA LEU A 126 8.55 12.34 13.65
C LEU A 126 9.48 11.64 12.66
N LEU A 127 9.32 11.88 11.36
CA LEU A 127 10.12 11.22 10.32
C LEU A 127 11.57 11.69 10.30
N LEU A 128 11.79 13.00 10.48
CA LEU A 128 13.13 13.58 10.56
C LEU A 128 13.85 13.13 11.83
N THR A 129 13.19 13.19 12.99
CA THR A 129 13.78 12.78 14.28
C THR A 129 14.07 11.28 14.35
N SER A 130 13.25 10.44 13.71
CA SER A 130 13.48 8.99 13.64
C SER A 130 14.44 8.55 12.54
N GLY A 131 14.83 9.44 11.62
CA GLY A 131 15.66 9.10 10.46
C GLY A 131 14.98 8.17 9.45
N THR A 132 13.64 8.13 9.43
CA THR A 132 12.87 7.19 8.58
C THR A 132 12.21 7.83 7.36
N GLN A 133 12.43 9.12 7.12
CA GLN A 133 11.91 9.87 5.98
C GLN A 133 12.23 9.23 4.63
N GLY A 134 13.42 8.65 4.46
CA GLY A 134 13.81 7.96 3.21
C GLY A 134 12.96 6.71 2.93
N LEU A 135 12.61 5.94 3.97
CA LEU A 135 11.73 4.78 3.83
C LEU A 135 10.29 5.20 3.48
N GLN A 136 9.81 6.31 4.02
CA GLN A 136 8.49 6.85 3.68
C GLN A 136 8.41 7.43 2.27
N LEU A 137 9.51 8.04 1.78
CA LEU A 137 9.62 8.41 0.37
C LEU A 137 9.64 7.17 -0.53
N ALA A 138 10.36 6.11 -0.15
CA ALA A 138 10.40 4.87 -0.91
C ALA A 138 9.02 4.18 -1.00
N LEU A 139 8.15 4.33 0.00
CA LEU A 139 6.78 3.79 0.03
C LEU A 139 5.90 4.31 -1.13
N LEU A 140 6.18 5.51 -1.67
CA LEU A 140 5.36 6.11 -2.74
C LEU A 140 5.31 5.25 -4.01
N ALA A 141 6.40 4.56 -4.34
CA ALA A 141 6.53 3.85 -5.62
C ALA A 141 5.88 2.45 -5.63
N PRO A 142 6.12 1.54 -4.66
CA PRO A 142 5.60 0.17 -4.73
C PRO A 142 4.08 0.10 -4.83
N GLY A 143 3.36 0.86 -3.99
CA GLY A 143 1.90 0.85 -4.01
C GLY A 143 1.33 1.39 -5.32
N TRP A 144 1.93 2.46 -5.84
CA TRP A 144 1.49 3.08 -7.08
C TRP A 144 1.75 2.19 -8.29
N ILE A 145 2.96 1.64 -8.40
CA ILE A 145 3.34 0.69 -9.46
C ILE A 145 2.44 -0.55 -9.41
N HIS A 146 2.24 -1.14 -8.23
CA HIS A 146 1.38 -2.31 -8.05
C HIS A 146 -0.05 -2.06 -8.54
N GLY A 147 -0.64 -0.94 -8.11
CA GLY A 147 -2.00 -0.55 -8.46
C GLY A 147 -2.16 -0.23 -9.95
N CYS A 148 -1.26 0.59 -10.51
CA CYS A 148 -1.28 0.98 -11.92
C CYS A 148 -1.10 -0.22 -12.85
N LEU A 149 -0.13 -1.11 -12.58
CA LEU A 149 0.04 -2.33 -13.37
C LEU A 149 -1.18 -3.25 -13.25
N GLY A 150 -1.74 -3.38 -12.05
CA GLY A 150 -2.94 -4.18 -11.82
C GLY A 150 -4.15 -3.70 -12.62
N LEU A 151 -4.37 -2.39 -12.66
CA LEU A 151 -5.43 -1.79 -13.47
C LEU A 151 -5.13 -1.91 -14.97
N TRP A 152 -3.90 -1.62 -15.39
CA TRP A 152 -3.47 -1.70 -16.79
C TRP A 152 -3.66 -3.10 -17.38
N PHE A 153 -3.30 -4.16 -16.65
CA PHE A 153 -3.47 -5.54 -17.13
C PHE A 153 -4.93 -5.90 -17.40
N ARG A 154 -5.89 -5.22 -16.75
CA ARG A 154 -7.32 -5.40 -16.98
C ARG A 154 -7.82 -4.53 -18.14
N LEU A 155 -7.30 -3.31 -18.28
CA LEU A 155 -7.79 -2.35 -19.25
C LEU A 155 -7.13 -2.44 -20.64
N ARG A 156 -5.89 -2.96 -20.75
CA ARG A 156 -5.10 -2.96 -22.00
C ARG A 156 -5.76 -3.65 -23.21
N HIS A 157 -6.77 -4.47 -22.96
CA HIS A 157 -7.55 -5.14 -24.01
C HIS A 157 -8.49 -4.16 -24.75
N PHE A 158 -8.89 -3.06 -24.11
CA PHE A 158 -9.72 -2.03 -24.72
C PHE A 158 -8.89 -1.06 -25.58
N THR A 159 -9.42 -0.71 -26.75
CA THR A 159 -8.78 0.20 -27.70
C THR A 159 -8.54 1.59 -27.13
N TRP A 160 -9.53 2.14 -26.41
CA TRP A 160 -9.42 3.45 -25.77
C TRP A 160 -8.27 3.49 -24.74
N ALA A 161 -8.12 2.44 -23.95
CA ALA A 161 -7.06 2.37 -22.94
C ALA A 161 -5.67 2.34 -23.58
N ARG A 162 -5.52 1.66 -24.73
CA ARG A 162 -4.27 1.68 -25.50
C ARG A 162 -3.96 3.04 -26.10
N ARG A 163 -4.97 3.78 -26.58
CA ARG A 163 -4.82 5.16 -27.06
C ARG A 163 -4.39 6.11 -25.93
N MET A 164 -4.91 5.92 -24.72
CA MET A 164 -4.55 6.71 -23.54
C MET A 164 -3.22 6.31 -22.89
N LYS A 165 -2.53 5.27 -23.39
CA LYS A 165 -1.30 4.75 -22.79
C LYS A 165 -0.24 5.84 -22.51
N PRO A 166 0.05 6.80 -23.43
CA PRO A 166 1.03 7.84 -23.14
C PRO A 166 0.64 8.68 -21.91
N ALA A 167 -0.61 9.13 -21.83
CA ALA A 167 -1.11 9.90 -20.69
C ALA A 167 -1.07 9.09 -19.38
N LEU A 168 -1.43 7.80 -19.43
CA LEU A 168 -1.36 6.91 -18.27
C LEU A 168 0.08 6.71 -17.80
N VAL A 169 1.05 6.58 -18.71
CA VAL A 169 2.47 6.48 -18.37
C VAL A 169 2.96 7.79 -17.74
N SER A 170 2.59 8.94 -18.29
CA SER A 170 2.90 10.24 -17.69
C SER A 170 2.35 10.34 -16.27
N LEU A 171 1.10 9.91 -16.04
CA LEU A 171 0.51 9.90 -14.71
C LEU A 171 1.25 8.94 -13.75
N VAL A 172 1.66 7.76 -14.22
CA VAL A 172 2.41 6.78 -13.44
C VAL A 172 3.74 7.35 -12.94
N VAL A 173 4.42 8.15 -13.77
CA VAL A 173 5.74 8.71 -13.46
C VAL A 173 5.63 10.03 -12.69
N LEU A 174 4.82 10.97 -13.18
CA LEU A 174 4.80 12.35 -12.67
C LEU A 174 4.16 12.44 -11.28
N LEU A 175 3.08 11.69 -11.01
CA LEU A 175 2.39 11.80 -9.73
C LEU A 175 3.26 11.47 -8.51
N PRO A 176 3.96 10.32 -8.44
CA PRO A 176 4.84 10.03 -7.31
C PRO A 176 6.02 11.00 -7.21
N LEU A 177 6.52 11.54 -8.33
CA LEU A 177 7.56 12.57 -8.31
C LEU A 177 7.06 13.89 -7.72
N LEU A 178 5.89 14.37 -8.15
CA LEU A 178 5.26 15.57 -7.60
C LEU A 178 4.95 15.40 -6.11
N SER A 179 4.46 14.23 -5.72
CA SER A 179 4.23 13.85 -4.32
C SER A 179 5.53 13.90 -3.51
N ALA A 180 6.62 13.34 -4.02
CA ALA A 180 7.93 13.37 -3.37
C ALA A 180 8.48 14.79 -3.24
N VAL A 181 8.40 15.60 -4.30
CA VAL A 181 8.81 17.02 -4.27
C VAL A 181 7.99 17.80 -3.23
N GLY A 182 6.67 17.60 -3.20
CA GLY A 182 5.81 18.23 -2.21
C GLY A 182 6.17 17.83 -0.78
N PHE A 183 6.44 16.55 -0.54
CA PHE A 183 6.90 16.08 0.76
C PHE A 183 8.25 16.67 1.16
N ILE A 184 9.23 16.72 0.25
CA ILE A 184 10.54 17.36 0.50
C ILE A 184 10.38 18.85 0.81
N ARG A 185 9.47 19.55 0.11
CA ARG A 185 9.18 20.97 0.36
C ARG A 185 8.61 21.18 1.76
N MET A 186 7.72 20.31 2.22
CA MET A 186 7.20 20.33 3.59
C MET A 186 8.29 20.06 4.63
N MET A 187 9.19 19.09 4.40
CA MET A 187 10.33 18.85 5.31
C MET A 187 11.18 20.10 5.49
N ARG A 188 11.59 20.73 4.39
CA ARG A 188 12.37 21.98 4.44
C ARG A 188 11.63 23.12 5.13
N ALA A 189 10.31 23.20 4.94
CA ALA A 189 9.49 24.22 5.59
C ALA A 189 9.44 24.03 7.11
N VAL A 190 9.39 22.77 7.60
CA VAL A 190 9.44 22.46 9.03
C VAL A 190 10.82 22.75 9.61
N GLU A 191 11.90 22.32 8.95
CA GLU A 191 13.28 22.61 9.37
C GLU A 191 13.55 24.12 9.45
N ALA A 192 12.98 24.91 8.55
CA ALA A 192 13.14 26.37 8.55
C ALA A 192 12.45 27.09 9.73
N LYS A 193 11.53 26.42 10.46
CA LYS A 193 10.83 27.04 11.60
C LYS A 193 11.68 27.12 12.86
N SER A 194 12.72 26.30 13.01
CA SER A 194 13.49 26.22 14.26
C SER A 194 14.90 25.68 14.03
N VAL A 195 15.89 26.24 14.72
CA VAL A 195 17.30 25.79 14.64
C VAL A 195 17.47 24.34 15.11
N MET A 196 16.67 23.92 16.09
CA MET A 196 16.55 22.53 16.52
C MET A 196 15.13 22.04 16.26
N LEU A 197 15.01 20.81 15.76
CA LEU A 197 13.70 20.20 15.57
C LEU A 197 12.99 20.04 16.93
N PRO A 198 11.70 20.40 17.03
CA PRO A 198 10.91 20.13 18.22
C PRO A 198 10.93 18.64 18.57
N SER A 199 10.73 18.33 19.85
CA SER A 199 10.50 16.94 20.26
C SER A 199 9.24 16.39 19.59
N PRO A 200 9.23 15.09 19.23
CA PRO A 200 8.02 14.44 18.72
C PRO A 200 6.84 14.56 19.69
N ASP A 201 5.62 14.40 19.17
CA ASP A 201 4.40 14.47 19.97
C ASP A 201 4.50 13.57 21.23
N PRO A 202 4.23 14.08 22.43
CA PRO A 202 4.37 13.32 23.68
C PRO A 202 3.60 11.99 23.69
N LYS A 203 2.47 11.90 22.98
CA LYS A 203 1.68 10.65 22.90
C LYS A 203 2.44 9.56 22.14
N LEU A 204 3.17 9.94 21.08
CA LEU A 204 3.99 8.99 20.32
C LEU A 204 5.21 8.53 21.12
N VAL A 205 5.80 9.44 21.91
CA VAL A 205 6.92 9.10 22.80
C VAL A 205 6.46 8.18 23.92
N ALA A 206 5.34 8.50 24.57
CA ALA A 206 4.78 7.71 25.67
C ALA A 206 4.43 6.26 25.25
N HIS A 207 3.88 6.08 24.05
CA HIS A 207 3.47 4.76 23.56
C HIS A 207 4.45 4.15 22.53
N GLN A 208 5.70 4.61 22.49
CA GLN A 208 6.67 4.18 21.49
C GLN A 208 6.92 2.65 21.52
N LEU A 209 6.98 2.06 22.71
CA LEU A 209 7.19 0.62 22.89
C LEU A 209 6.01 -0.19 22.33
N GLU A 210 4.78 0.19 22.66
CA GLU A 210 3.57 -0.48 22.18
C GLU A 210 3.42 -0.35 20.66
N LEU A 211 3.67 0.84 20.10
CA LEU A 211 3.65 1.07 18.65
C LEU A 211 4.72 0.22 17.94
N ASN A 212 5.91 0.06 18.54
CA ASN A 212 6.95 -0.80 18.00
C ASN A 212 6.56 -2.29 18.07
N ALA A 213 5.87 -2.73 19.13
CA ALA A 213 5.34 -4.10 19.22
C ALA A 213 4.30 -4.36 18.13
N TRP A 214 3.30 -3.48 17.99
CA TRP A 214 2.31 -3.55 16.91
C TRP A 214 2.95 -3.63 15.53
N ARG A 215 3.97 -2.82 15.26
CA ARG A 215 4.72 -2.87 13.99
C ARG A 215 5.36 -4.24 13.78
N HIS A 216 6.03 -4.79 14.78
CA HIS A 216 6.67 -6.10 14.67
C HIS A 216 5.65 -7.21 14.46
N ASP A 217 4.58 -7.25 15.26
CA ASP A 217 3.56 -8.29 15.20
C ASP A 217 2.82 -8.28 13.86
N LEU A 218 2.46 -7.11 13.35
CA LEU A 218 1.81 -6.96 12.05
C LEU A 218 2.73 -7.41 10.91
N VAL A 219 4.02 -7.08 10.96
CA VAL A 219 5.00 -7.55 9.96
C VAL A 219 5.19 -9.07 10.07
N ALA A 220 5.32 -9.61 11.28
CA ALA A 220 5.49 -11.04 11.51
C ALA A 220 4.27 -11.84 11.01
N LEU A 221 3.05 -11.38 11.32
CA LEU A 221 1.82 -11.96 10.82
C LEU A 221 1.77 -11.92 9.29
N TYR A 222 2.06 -10.77 8.70
CA TYR A 222 2.08 -10.60 7.25
C TYR A 222 3.03 -11.58 6.55
N LEU A 223 4.29 -11.66 7.03
CA LEU A 223 5.29 -12.58 6.49
C LEU A 223 4.87 -14.04 6.68
N SER A 224 4.35 -14.39 7.86
CA SER A 224 3.88 -15.74 8.17
C SER A 224 2.76 -16.18 7.24
N LEU A 225 1.81 -15.29 6.93
CA LEU A 225 0.71 -15.58 6.00
C LEU A 225 1.21 -15.80 4.57
N ILE A 226 2.17 -15.00 4.10
CA ILE A 226 2.76 -15.17 2.76
C ILE A 226 3.52 -16.49 2.67
N VAL A 227 4.42 -16.74 3.63
CA VAL A 227 5.24 -17.96 3.66
C VAL A 227 4.34 -19.19 3.74
N SER A 228 3.32 -19.17 4.60
CA SER A 228 2.36 -20.26 4.74
C SER A 228 1.57 -20.50 3.46
N ALA A 229 1.05 -19.44 2.82
CA ALA A 229 0.31 -19.55 1.57
C ALA A 229 1.18 -20.11 0.44
N PHE A 230 2.44 -19.69 0.37
CA PHE A 230 3.41 -20.19 -0.60
C PHE A 230 3.74 -21.67 -0.37
N ILE A 231 4.16 -22.05 0.84
CA ILE A 231 4.52 -23.42 1.20
C ILE A 231 3.32 -24.36 0.97
N ALA A 232 2.14 -24.01 1.48
CA ALA A 232 0.93 -24.80 1.30
C ALA A 232 0.57 -24.97 -0.18
N GLY A 233 0.76 -23.91 -0.99
CA GLY A 233 0.54 -23.98 -2.44
C GLY A 233 1.49 -24.94 -3.13
N GLN A 234 2.78 -24.91 -2.78
CA GLN A 234 3.80 -25.81 -3.33
C GLN A 234 3.57 -27.26 -2.92
N LEU A 235 3.19 -27.51 -1.66
CA LEU A 235 2.82 -28.84 -1.17
C LEU A 235 1.61 -29.38 -1.93
N ARG A 236 0.54 -28.58 -2.08
CA ARG A 236 -0.63 -28.97 -2.89
C ARG A 236 -0.22 -29.37 -4.30
N ASN A 237 0.57 -28.53 -4.97
CA ASN A 237 1.03 -28.78 -6.34
C ASN A 237 1.86 -30.08 -6.44
N ALA A 238 2.72 -30.36 -5.45
CA ALA A 238 3.50 -31.60 -5.40
C ALA A 238 2.62 -32.85 -5.22
N LEU A 239 1.62 -32.77 -4.34
CA LEU A 239 0.66 -33.85 -4.12
C LEU A 239 -0.18 -34.14 -5.37
N GLU A 240 -0.63 -33.09 -6.07
CA GLU A 240 -1.36 -33.21 -7.34
C GLU A 240 -0.51 -33.90 -8.41
N ARG A 241 0.77 -33.51 -8.57
CA ARG A 241 1.70 -34.15 -9.52
C ARG A 241 1.88 -35.64 -9.22
N ARG A 242 2.11 -36.00 -7.96
CA ARG A 242 2.25 -37.41 -7.53
C ARG A 242 0.98 -38.23 -7.80
N ARG A 243 -0.20 -37.65 -7.57
CA ARG A 243 -1.49 -38.31 -7.87
C ARG A 243 -1.67 -38.58 -9.35
N LEU A 244 -1.30 -37.62 -10.21
CA LEU A 244 -1.39 -37.79 -11.68
C LEU A 244 -0.41 -38.86 -12.18
N GLN A 245 0.84 -38.85 -11.69
CA GLN A 245 1.83 -39.88 -12.04
C GLN A 245 1.40 -41.29 -11.61
N ARG A 246 0.81 -41.44 -10.43
CA ARG A 246 0.26 -42.74 -9.98
C ARG A 246 -0.89 -43.22 -10.86
N ARG A 247 -1.75 -42.32 -11.34
CA ARG A 247 -2.85 -42.68 -12.24
C ARG A 247 -2.35 -43.15 -13.60
N SER A 248 -1.32 -42.51 -14.16
CA SER A 248 -0.75 -42.91 -15.45
C SER A 248 0.03 -44.22 -15.40
N LEU A 249 0.55 -44.62 -14.24
CA LEU A 249 1.22 -45.91 -14.05
C LEU A 249 0.23 -47.07 -13.87
N ASN A 250 -1.01 -46.77 -13.51
CA ASN A 250 -2.07 -47.76 -13.25
C ASN A 250 -3.10 -47.86 -14.40
N SER A 251 -2.84 -47.17 -15.53
CA SER A 251 -3.65 -47.18 -16.76
C SER A 251 -2.86 -47.81 -17.89
#